data_AF-Q5AUV6-F1
#
_entry.id   AF-Q5AUV6-F1
#
_cell.length_a   1.000
_cell.length_b   1.000
_cell.length_c   1.000
_cell.angle_alpha   90.00
_cell.angle_beta   90.00
_cell.angle_gamma   90.00
#
_symmetry.space_group_name_H-M   'P 1'
#
loop_
_entity.id
_entity.type
_entity.pdbx_description
1 polymer ?
#
loop_
_entity_poly.entity_id
_entity_poly.type
_entity_poly.pdbx_seq_one_letter_code
_entity_poly.pdbx_strand_id
1 'polypeptide(L)'
;MKLIFVLETLLFSLAVASCPYGHDNHKWQRPRPEDSRSPCPGLNAMANHGYLPRNGKNIDLAVARAAISGAFNYEPTTIDFMFQAAIDFNLSTTGNRSTIHLADLRKHDTIEFDGSLSRSDLYFGDNLHFNPSIWATVAEHLNLYDTGPCGNETYVTTRQGRCRRAGLGHSLVRIFLRANGLR
;
A
#
# COMPACT_ATOMS: atom_id res chain seq x y z
N MET A 1 -39.04 -7.28 36.52
CA MET A 1 -37.97 -8.13 35.93
C MET A 1 -37.90 -8.08 34.40
N LYS A 2 -38.99 -7.86 33.65
CA LYS A 2 -38.93 -7.80 32.17
C LYS A 2 -38.40 -6.48 31.58
N LEU A 3 -38.50 -5.35 32.29
CA LEU A 3 -38.06 -4.05 31.77
C LEU A 3 -36.53 -3.83 31.79
N ILE A 4 -35.81 -4.47 32.72
CA ILE A 4 -34.35 -4.30 32.87
C ILE A 4 -33.59 -5.02 31.74
N PHE A 5 -34.08 -6.17 31.28
CA PHE A 5 -33.47 -6.91 30.15
C PHE A 5 -33.60 -6.20 28.79
N VAL A 6 -34.63 -5.36 28.61
CA VAL A 6 -34.83 -4.62 27.36
C VAL A 6 -33.87 -3.43 27.27
N LEU A 7 -33.46 -2.86 28.40
CA LEU A 7 -32.52 -1.73 28.44
C LEU A 7 -31.07 -2.18 28.20
N GLU A 8 -30.67 -3.32 28.77
CA GLU A 8 -29.35 -3.95 28.57
C GLU A 8 -29.13 -4.37 27.11
N THR A 9 -30.16 -4.92 26.45
CA THR A 9 -30.08 -5.33 25.05
C THR A 9 -30.03 -4.14 24.08
N LEU A 10 -30.68 -3.01 24.41
CA LEU A 10 -30.60 -1.78 23.62
C LEU A 10 -29.21 -1.13 23.71
N LEU A 11 -28.57 -1.17 24.88
CA LEU A 11 -27.22 -0.64 25.11
C LEU A 11 -26.14 -1.46 24.37
N PHE A 12 -26.29 -2.79 24.31
CA PHE A 12 -25.39 -3.64 23.51
C PHE A 12 -25.55 -3.44 21.99
N SER A 13 -26.75 -3.07 21.54
CA SER A 13 -27.05 -2.86 20.12
C SER A 13 -26.39 -1.58 19.55
N LEU A 14 -26.21 -0.56 20.38
CA LEU A 14 -25.57 0.71 19.98
C LEU A 14 -24.04 0.60 19.87
N ALA A 15 -23.41 -0.36 20.54
CA ALA A 15 -21.97 -0.58 20.45
C ALA A 15 -21.52 -1.25 19.12
N VAL A 16 -22.43 -1.89 18.39
CA VAL A 16 -22.13 -2.56 17.10
C VAL A 16 -22.27 -1.61 15.90
N ALA A 17 -23.00 -0.50 16.05
CA ALA A 17 -23.23 0.46 14.96
C ALA A 17 -22.07 1.44 14.75
N SER A 18 -21.18 1.60 15.73
CA SER A 18 -19.98 2.41 15.63
C SER A 18 -18.76 1.53 15.40
N CYS A 19 -18.67 0.87 14.25
CA CYS A 19 -17.34 0.57 13.72
C CYS A 19 -16.67 1.93 13.44
N PRO A 20 -15.62 2.33 14.18
CA PRO A 20 -14.90 3.56 13.91
C PRO A 20 -13.99 3.41 12.68
N TYR A 21 -14.19 2.36 11.87
CA TYR A 21 -13.57 2.17 10.57
C TYR A 21 -14.26 3.06 9.51
N GLY A 22 -14.39 4.35 9.84
CA GLY A 22 -14.62 5.38 8.86
C GLY A 22 -13.40 5.44 7.94
N HIS A 23 -13.43 4.66 6.86
CA HIS A 23 -12.46 4.68 5.76
C HIS A 23 -12.39 6.02 5.02
N ASP A 24 -13.07 7.06 5.50
CA ASP A 24 -13.17 8.36 4.85
C ASP A 24 -11.83 9.09 4.77
N ASN A 25 -11.00 9.01 5.82
CA ASN A 25 -9.68 9.66 5.84
C ASN A 25 -8.65 8.96 4.93
N HIS A 26 -8.90 7.69 4.60
CA HIS A 26 -8.02 6.88 3.77
C HIS A 26 -8.61 6.50 2.42
N LYS A 27 -9.53 7.30 1.89
CA LYS A 27 -10.00 7.13 0.51
C LYS A 27 -8.85 7.26 -0.48
N TRP A 28 -8.85 6.40 -1.49
CA TRP A 28 -7.88 6.47 -2.58
C TRP A 28 -8.02 7.80 -3.31
N GLN A 29 -6.89 8.44 -3.59
CA GLN A 29 -6.80 9.58 -4.49
C GLN A 29 -5.64 9.35 -5.46
N ARG A 30 -5.89 9.71 -6.73
CA ARG A 30 -4.86 9.71 -7.77
C ARG A 30 -3.72 10.66 -7.36
N PRO A 31 -2.45 10.28 -7.56
CA PRO A 31 -1.33 11.23 -7.45
C PRO A 31 -1.47 12.35 -8.46
N ARG A 32 -1.20 13.57 -8.03
CA ARG A 32 -1.05 14.72 -8.91
C ARG A 32 0.31 14.66 -9.61
N PRO A 33 0.50 15.35 -10.75
CA PRO A 33 1.77 15.34 -11.48
C PRO A 33 2.99 15.77 -10.64
N GLU A 34 2.79 16.65 -9.66
CA GLU A 34 3.84 17.17 -8.77
C GLU A 34 4.12 16.28 -7.54
N ASP A 35 3.29 15.25 -7.32
CA ASP A 35 3.41 14.35 -6.19
C ASP A 35 4.53 13.34 -6.43
N SER A 36 5.33 13.12 -5.39
CA SER A 36 6.43 12.16 -5.41
C SER A 36 5.89 10.74 -5.19
N ARG A 37 6.38 9.79 -5.98
CA ARG A 37 6.14 8.35 -5.80
C ARG A 37 7.46 7.60 -5.85
N SER A 38 7.47 6.35 -5.40
CA SER A 38 8.66 5.49 -5.31
C SER A 38 8.55 4.29 -6.24
N PRO A 39 9.65 3.54 -6.47
CA PRO A 39 9.55 2.24 -7.14
C PRO A 39 8.76 1.21 -6.32
N CYS A 40 8.55 1.44 -5.01
CA CYS A 40 7.83 0.53 -4.12
C CYS A 40 6.29 0.67 -4.26
N PRO A 41 5.56 -0.38 -4.67
CA PRO A 41 4.11 -0.33 -4.77
C PRO A 41 3.41 -0.10 -3.41
N GLY A 42 3.98 -0.63 -2.31
CA GLY A 42 3.43 -0.47 -0.97
C GLY A 42 3.42 0.99 -0.49
N LEU A 43 4.56 1.69 -0.62
CA LEU A 43 4.67 3.11 -0.25
C LEU A 43 3.74 3.98 -1.11
N ASN A 44 3.63 3.67 -2.41
CA ASN A 44 2.73 4.39 -3.32
C ASN A 44 1.26 4.21 -2.93
N ALA A 45 0.86 3.00 -2.54
CA ALA A 45 -0.48 2.75 -2.03
C ALA A 45 -0.74 3.55 -0.75
N MET A 46 0.20 3.58 0.19
CA MET A 46 0.07 4.35 1.43
C MET A 46 -0.09 5.86 1.17
N ALA A 47 0.69 6.45 0.24
CA ALA A 47 0.55 7.86 -0.14
C ALA A 47 -0.80 8.12 -0.86
N ASN A 48 -1.20 7.26 -1.78
CA ASN A 48 -2.50 7.36 -2.46
C ASN A 48 -3.69 7.21 -1.50
N HIS A 49 -3.50 6.55 -0.37
CA HIS A 49 -4.48 6.38 0.69
C HIS A 49 -4.30 7.34 1.86
N GLY A 50 -3.36 8.29 1.80
CA GLY A 50 -3.16 9.27 2.86
C GLY A 50 -2.67 8.71 4.20
N TYR A 51 -2.09 7.50 4.21
CA TYR A 51 -1.32 7.00 5.36
C TYR A 51 0.05 7.68 5.43
N LEU A 52 0.66 7.88 4.25
CA LEU A 52 1.76 8.82 4.07
C LEU A 52 1.20 10.17 3.58
N PRO A 53 1.96 11.28 3.71
CA PRO A 53 1.67 12.52 3.00
C PRO A 53 1.34 12.23 1.53
N ARG A 54 0.17 12.70 1.05
CA ARG A 54 -0.32 12.37 -0.31
C ARG A 54 0.63 12.85 -1.41
N ASN A 55 1.35 13.93 -1.14
CA ASN A 55 2.39 14.47 -2.00
C ASN A 55 3.68 13.61 -2.02
N GLY A 56 3.80 12.61 -1.14
CA GLY A 56 4.95 11.72 -1.04
C GLY A 56 6.26 12.40 -0.64
N LYS A 57 6.21 13.55 0.06
CA LYS A 57 7.37 14.37 0.37
C LYS A 57 7.57 14.53 1.88
N ASN A 58 8.82 14.78 2.31
CA ASN A 58 9.20 15.07 3.69
C ASN A 58 8.74 14.02 4.70
N ILE A 59 8.99 12.76 4.39
CA ILE A 59 8.60 11.62 5.23
C ILE A 59 9.74 11.33 6.20
N ASP A 60 9.48 11.46 7.50
CA ASP A 60 10.40 11.01 8.55
C ASP A 60 10.08 9.57 8.99
N LEU A 61 10.94 9.02 9.85
CA LEU A 61 10.79 7.65 10.35
C LEU A 61 9.50 7.46 11.17
N ALA A 62 9.08 8.45 11.96
CA ALA A 62 7.88 8.33 12.78
C ALA A 62 6.61 8.26 11.91
N VAL A 63 6.54 9.08 10.87
CA VAL A 63 5.48 9.04 9.84
C VAL A 63 5.50 7.70 9.10
N ALA A 64 6.67 7.19 8.72
CA ALA A 64 6.80 5.89 8.05
C ALA A 64 6.31 4.72 8.92
N ARG A 65 6.70 4.70 10.21
CA ARG A 65 6.26 3.72 11.21
C ARG A 65 4.75 3.73 11.44
N ALA A 66 4.17 4.92 11.58
CA ALA A 66 2.72 5.07 11.72
C ALA A 66 1.97 4.60 10.46
N ALA A 67 2.50 4.94 9.28
CA ALA A 67 1.90 4.57 8.00
C ALA A 67 1.91 3.05 7.77
N ILE A 68 3.04 2.37 7.98
CA ILE A 68 3.15 0.92 7.73
C ILE A 68 2.24 0.11 8.65
N SER A 69 2.14 0.51 9.92
CA SER A 69 1.25 -0.12 10.89
C SER A 69 -0.21 0.16 10.57
N GLY A 70 -0.57 1.42 10.28
CA GLY A 70 -1.95 1.78 9.96
C GLY A 70 -2.47 1.22 8.63
N ALA A 71 -1.61 1.08 7.63
CA ALA A 71 -2.01 0.64 6.28
C ALA A 71 -1.99 -0.87 6.11
N PHE A 72 -0.97 -1.54 6.64
CA PHE A 72 -0.72 -2.97 6.38
C PHE A 72 -0.69 -3.82 7.65
N ASN A 73 -0.92 -3.24 8.82
CA ASN A 73 -0.84 -3.93 10.11
C ASN A 73 0.52 -4.62 10.33
N TYR A 74 1.59 -4.01 9.83
CA TYR A 74 2.95 -4.41 10.17
C TYR A 74 3.36 -3.82 11.50
N GLU A 75 4.29 -4.51 12.14
CA GLU A 75 4.98 -3.99 13.30
C GLU A 75 5.71 -2.69 12.87
N PRO A 76 5.57 -1.58 13.61
CA PRO A 76 6.08 -0.28 13.17
C PRO A 76 7.57 -0.29 12.81
N THR A 77 8.41 -0.96 13.60
CA THR A 77 9.87 -1.01 13.38
C THR A 77 10.29 -1.82 12.14
N THR A 78 9.37 -2.55 11.50
CA THR A 78 9.65 -3.27 10.25
C THR A 78 10.17 -2.35 9.14
N ILE A 79 9.80 -1.07 9.13
CA ILE A 79 10.27 -0.10 8.14
C ILE A 79 11.64 0.51 8.48
N ASP A 80 12.15 0.30 9.70
CA ASP A 80 13.36 0.98 10.20
C ASP A 80 14.59 0.61 9.38
N PHE A 81 14.75 -0.67 9.04
CA PHE A 81 15.87 -1.14 8.24
C PHE A 81 15.92 -0.42 6.88
N MET A 82 14.76 -0.28 6.22
CA MET A 82 14.66 0.42 4.94
C MET A 82 14.94 1.91 5.08
N PHE A 83 14.48 2.53 6.15
CA PHE A 83 14.71 3.95 6.42
C PHE A 83 16.18 4.21 6.74
N GLN A 84 16.82 3.34 7.52
CA GLN A 84 18.24 3.40 7.84
C GLN A 84 19.09 3.25 6.57
N ALA A 85 18.76 2.31 5.69
CA ALA A 85 19.44 2.19 4.39
C ALA A 85 19.36 3.50 3.59
N ALA A 86 18.23 4.23 3.63
CA ALA A 86 18.11 5.51 2.93
C ALA A 86 19.02 6.60 3.51
N ILE A 87 19.26 6.57 4.83
CA ILE A 87 20.21 7.45 5.52
C ILE A 87 21.65 7.09 5.16
N ASP A 88 21.98 5.80 5.16
CA ASP A 88 23.31 5.25 4.92
C ASP A 88 23.77 5.54 3.48
N PHE A 89 22.87 5.40 2.49
CA PHE A 89 23.13 5.76 1.10
C PHE A 89 23.01 7.25 0.77
N ASN A 90 22.71 8.08 1.79
CA ASN A 90 22.50 9.53 1.67
C ASN A 90 21.52 9.89 0.54
N LEU A 91 20.34 9.25 0.56
CA LEU A 91 19.33 9.38 -0.50
C LEU A 91 18.54 10.69 -0.43
N SER A 92 18.43 11.29 0.77
CA SER A 92 17.57 12.43 1.01
C SER A 92 17.90 13.63 0.12
N THR A 93 16.90 14.09 -0.64
CA THR A 93 16.97 15.36 -1.39
C THR A 93 16.22 16.51 -0.69
N THR A 94 15.71 16.28 0.51
CA THR A 94 14.87 17.25 1.26
C THR A 94 15.68 18.37 1.92
N GLY A 95 17.01 18.25 1.98
CA GLY A 95 17.89 19.08 2.80
C GLY A 95 17.99 18.63 4.27
N ASN A 96 17.30 17.56 4.66
CA ASN A 96 17.36 16.95 5.98
C ASN A 96 17.54 15.43 5.86
N ARG A 97 18.70 14.92 6.33
CA ARG A 97 19.04 13.48 6.25
C ARG A 97 18.05 12.56 6.96
N SER A 98 17.25 13.09 7.90
CA SER A 98 16.23 12.32 8.63
C SER A 98 14.88 12.25 7.90
N THR A 99 14.75 12.83 6.71
CA THR A 99 13.52 12.78 5.91
C THR A 99 13.80 12.41 4.46
N ILE A 100 12.82 11.82 3.78
CA ILE A 100 12.92 11.43 2.38
C ILE A 100 11.72 11.93 1.55
N HIS A 101 11.95 12.19 0.27
CA HIS A 101 10.90 12.16 -0.74
C HIS A 101 10.78 10.72 -1.27
N LEU A 102 9.58 10.27 -1.62
CA LEU A 102 9.39 8.91 -2.14
C LEU A 102 10.22 8.63 -3.41
N ALA A 103 10.48 9.65 -4.22
CA ALA A 103 11.29 9.54 -5.42
C ALA A 103 12.77 9.36 -5.13
N ASP A 104 13.26 9.72 -3.94
CA ASP A 104 14.66 9.51 -3.54
C ASP A 104 15.03 8.02 -3.55
N LEU A 105 14.04 7.16 -3.30
CA LEU A 105 14.19 5.70 -3.29
C LEU A 105 14.40 5.10 -4.69
N ARG A 106 14.39 5.90 -5.76
CA ARG A 106 14.67 5.41 -7.13
C ARG A 106 16.16 5.36 -7.47
N LYS A 107 17.03 5.86 -6.59
CA LYS A 107 18.47 5.91 -6.86
C LYS A 107 18.99 4.48 -7.02
N HIS A 108 19.47 4.19 -8.22
CA HIS A 108 19.95 2.86 -8.58
C HIS A 108 21.21 2.47 -7.81
N ASP A 109 21.46 1.16 -7.69
CA ASP A 109 22.54 0.56 -6.90
C ASP A 109 22.55 0.97 -5.43
N THR A 110 21.36 1.19 -4.86
CA THR A 110 21.19 1.46 -3.42
C THR A 110 20.14 0.53 -2.82
N ILE A 111 18.95 1.06 -2.54
CA ILE A 111 17.75 0.27 -2.17
C ILE A 111 17.06 -0.24 -3.43
N GLU A 112 17.07 0.55 -4.52
CA GLU A 112 16.54 0.14 -5.82
C GLU A 112 17.56 -0.74 -6.54
N PHE A 113 17.07 -1.79 -7.22
CA PHE A 113 17.86 -2.84 -7.84
C PHE A 113 17.16 -3.44 -9.08
N ASP A 114 17.96 -4.05 -9.96
CA ASP A 114 17.52 -4.69 -11.21
C ASP A 114 16.72 -5.98 -11.03
N GLY A 115 15.94 -6.36 -12.04
CA GLY A 115 15.10 -7.56 -11.98
C GLY A 115 13.80 -7.32 -11.20
N SER A 116 13.34 -6.08 -11.17
CA SER A 116 12.08 -5.69 -10.54
C SER A 116 10.87 -6.41 -11.17
N LEU A 117 9.92 -6.85 -10.34
CA LEU A 117 8.72 -7.57 -10.80
C LEU A 117 7.75 -6.74 -11.65
N SER A 118 7.92 -5.42 -11.70
CA SER A 118 6.96 -4.52 -12.36
C SER A 118 7.53 -3.17 -12.79
N ARG A 119 8.84 -2.95 -12.64
CA ARG A 119 9.56 -1.74 -13.06
C ARG A 119 10.65 -2.19 -14.04
N SER A 120 11.05 -1.31 -14.94
CA SER A 120 12.16 -1.59 -15.85
C SER A 120 13.47 -1.34 -15.11
N ASP A 121 14.53 -2.09 -15.45
CA ASP A 121 15.87 -1.79 -14.95
C ASP A 121 16.33 -0.39 -15.41
N LEU A 122 17.18 0.28 -14.63
CA LEU A 122 17.62 1.65 -14.96
C LEU A 122 18.31 1.70 -16.34
N TYR A 123 19.01 0.63 -16.73
CA TYR A 123 19.63 0.49 -18.04
C TYR A 123 18.67 0.78 -19.20
N PHE A 124 17.39 0.41 -19.06
CA PHE A 124 16.34 0.64 -20.07
C PHE A 124 15.63 2.00 -19.91
N GLY A 125 15.95 2.77 -18.85
CA GLY A 125 15.57 4.17 -18.69
C GLY A 125 14.74 4.47 -17.45
N ASP A 126 13.55 3.85 -17.31
CA ASP A 126 12.59 4.20 -16.25
C ASP A 126 12.40 3.09 -15.20
N ASN A 127 13.16 3.22 -14.12
CA ASN A 127 13.09 2.37 -12.93
C ASN A 127 12.06 2.81 -11.87
N LEU A 128 11.32 3.89 -12.12
CA LEU A 128 10.39 4.44 -11.13
C LEU A 128 8.96 3.96 -11.37
N HIS A 129 8.50 4.09 -12.61
CA HIS A 129 7.09 3.89 -12.92
C HIS A 129 6.75 2.43 -13.21
N PHE A 130 5.49 2.10 -12.93
CA PHE A 130 4.94 0.78 -13.21
C PHE A 130 4.98 0.50 -14.73
N ASN A 131 5.55 -0.64 -15.11
CA ASN A 131 5.61 -1.14 -16.47
C ASN A 131 4.59 -2.30 -16.64
N PRO A 132 3.48 -2.09 -17.38
CA PRO A 132 2.44 -3.10 -17.54
C PRO A 132 2.91 -4.35 -18.29
N SER A 133 3.87 -4.22 -19.22
CA SER A 133 4.38 -5.35 -19.99
C SER A 133 5.21 -6.29 -19.12
N ILE A 134 6.10 -5.74 -18.29
CA ILE A 134 6.90 -6.53 -17.33
C ILE A 134 5.98 -7.25 -16.33
N TRP A 135 5.01 -6.52 -15.76
CA TRP A 135 4.06 -7.12 -14.83
C TRP A 135 3.19 -8.21 -15.49
N ALA A 136 2.78 -8.01 -16.74
CA ALA A 136 2.02 -9.03 -17.48
C ALA A 136 2.82 -10.33 -17.61
N THR A 137 4.11 -10.24 -17.95
CA THR A 137 5.01 -11.40 -18.01
C THR A 137 5.12 -12.09 -16.64
N VAL A 138 5.35 -11.35 -15.56
CA VAL A 138 5.42 -11.91 -14.20
C VAL A 138 4.10 -12.59 -13.81
N ALA A 139 2.98 -11.94 -14.07
CA ALA A 139 1.66 -12.45 -13.71
C ALA A 139 1.29 -13.70 -14.50
N GLU A 140 1.71 -13.81 -15.76
CA GLU A 140 1.57 -15.02 -16.57
C GLU A 140 2.43 -16.16 -16.02
N HIS A 141 3.72 -15.93 -15.74
CA HIS A 141 4.63 -16.96 -15.22
C HIS A 141 4.22 -17.49 -13.85
N LEU A 142 3.62 -16.63 -13.02
CA LEU A 142 3.09 -16.99 -11.71
C LEU A 142 1.65 -17.52 -11.77
N ASN A 143 1.08 -17.71 -12.97
CA ASN A 143 -0.30 -18.13 -13.19
C ASN A 143 -1.33 -17.29 -12.39
N LEU A 144 -1.06 -15.99 -12.18
CA LEU A 144 -1.93 -15.12 -11.39
C LEU A 144 -3.27 -14.84 -12.08
N TYR A 145 -3.35 -15.06 -13.39
CA TYR A 145 -4.59 -14.97 -14.17
C TYR A 145 -5.36 -16.29 -14.22
N ASP A 146 -4.69 -17.43 -14.02
CA ASP A 146 -5.31 -18.75 -13.96
C ASP A 146 -5.85 -19.02 -12.55
N THR A 147 -6.90 -18.28 -12.22
CA THR A 147 -7.60 -18.45 -10.96
C THR A 147 -8.61 -19.58 -11.12
N GLY A 148 -8.35 -20.73 -10.50
CA GLY A 148 -9.34 -21.79 -10.32
C GLY A 148 -10.58 -21.31 -9.53
N PRO A 149 -11.53 -22.20 -9.18
CA PRO A 149 -12.64 -21.83 -8.30
C PRO A 149 -12.12 -21.19 -7.01
N CYS A 150 -12.80 -20.13 -6.54
CA CYS A 150 -12.38 -19.38 -5.35
C CYS A 150 -12.10 -20.34 -4.18
N GLY A 151 -10.87 -20.35 -3.64
CA GLY A 151 -10.55 -21.11 -2.42
C GLY A 151 -9.26 -21.92 -2.43
N ASN A 152 -8.73 -22.29 -3.60
CA ASN A 152 -7.49 -23.07 -3.71
C ASN A 152 -6.39 -22.29 -4.44
N GLU A 153 -6.14 -21.06 -4.00
CA GLU A 153 -5.16 -20.17 -4.59
C GLU A 153 -3.97 -20.02 -3.64
N THR A 154 -2.75 -20.26 -4.15
CA THR A 154 -1.50 -20.08 -3.38
C THR A 154 -1.16 -18.60 -3.15
N TYR A 155 -1.67 -17.71 -4.02
CA TYR A 155 -1.42 -16.27 -3.96
C TYR A 155 -2.73 -15.49 -3.92
N VAL A 156 -2.76 -14.38 -3.16
CA VAL A 156 -3.92 -13.48 -3.10
C VAL A 156 -4.03 -12.73 -4.43
N THR A 157 -4.87 -13.25 -5.32
CA THR A 157 -5.15 -12.60 -6.60
C THR A 157 -6.21 -11.49 -6.44
N THR A 158 -6.31 -10.63 -7.45
CA THR A 158 -7.39 -9.62 -7.51
C THR A 158 -8.77 -10.28 -7.53
N ARG A 159 -8.86 -11.51 -8.05
CA ARG A 159 -10.05 -12.32 -7.93
C ARG A 159 -10.22 -12.86 -6.52
N GLN A 160 -9.19 -13.30 -5.80
CA GLN A 160 -9.37 -13.75 -4.41
C GLN A 160 -9.97 -12.66 -3.53
N GLY A 161 -9.49 -11.43 -3.62
CA GLY A 161 -10.11 -10.33 -2.87
C GLY A 161 -11.41 -9.80 -3.48
N ARG A 162 -11.82 -10.26 -4.68
CA ARG A 162 -13.18 -10.09 -5.22
C ARG A 162 -14.11 -11.22 -4.74
N CYS A 163 -13.65 -12.47 -4.69
CA CYS A 163 -14.34 -13.64 -4.13
C CYS A 163 -14.57 -13.48 -2.63
N ARG A 164 -13.53 -13.10 -1.87
CA ARG A 164 -13.65 -12.76 -0.44
C ARG A 164 -14.60 -11.57 -0.25
N ARG A 165 -14.65 -10.62 -1.19
CA ARG A 165 -15.56 -9.47 -1.14
C ARG A 165 -17.00 -9.78 -1.58
N ALA A 166 -17.20 -10.84 -2.36
CA ALA A 166 -18.53 -11.38 -2.67
C ALA A 166 -19.14 -12.12 -1.48
N GLY A 167 -18.31 -12.69 -0.59
CA GLY A 167 -18.73 -13.26 0.70
C GLY A 167 -18.72 -12.26 1.87
N LEU A 168 -17.94 -11.18 1.79
CA LEU A 168 -17.81 -10.14 2.83
C LEU A 168 -17.91 -8.76 2.17
N GLY A 169 -18.99 -8.02 2.41
CA GLY A 169 -19.14 -6.67 1.87
C GLY A 169 -17.92 -5.77 2.19
N HIS A 170 -17.36 -5.14 1.14
CA HIS A 170 -16.27 -4.12 1.14
C HIS A 170 -14.88 -4.59 1.65
N SER A 171 -13.70 -4.00 1.40
CA SER A 171 -13.08 -3.21 0.33
C SER A 171 -11.53 -3.27 0.49
N LEU A 172 -10.78 -4.18 -0.16
CA LEU A 172 -9.30 -4.07 -0.30
C LEU A 172 -8.69 -4.22 -1.72
N VAL A 173 -9.14 -5.10 -2.62
CA VAL A 173 -8.46 -5.29 -3.93
C VAL A 173 -8.56 -4.10 -4.91
N ARG A 174 -9.64 -3.31 -4.83
CA ARG A 174 -9.78 -2.10 -5.66
C ARG A 174 -8.66 -1.08 -5.39
N ILE A 175 -7.98 -1.19 -4.23
CA ILE A 175 -6.88 -0.35 -3.78
C ILE A 175 -5.58 -0.73 -4.49
N PHE A 176 -5.24 -2.02 -4.57
CA PHE A 176 -3.97 -2.48 -5.16
C PHE A 176 -3.88 -2.21 -6.67
N LEU A 177 -4.98 -2.42 -7.41
CA LEU A 177 -5.01 -2.18 -8.86
C LEU A 177 -5.01 -0.69 -9.21
N ARG A 178 -5.82 0.12 -8.51
CA ARG A 178 -5.84 1.58 -8.73
C ARG A 178 -4.58 2.27 -8.23
N ALA A 179 -3.90 1.72 -7.23
CA ALA A 179 -2.62 2.24 -6.76
C ALA A 179 -1.50 2.14 -7.83
N ASN A 180 -1.64 1.26 -8.83
CA ASN A 180 -0.66 1.06 -9.90
C ASN A 180 -1.18 1.49 -11.30
N GLY A 181 -2.29 2.24 -11.39
CA GLY A 181 -2.78 2.76 -12.66
C GLY A 181 -3.40 1.73 -13.62
N LEU A 182 -3.58 0.48 -13.17
CA LEU A 182 -4.27 -0.54 -13.93
C LEU A 182 -5.79 -0.39 -13.74
N ARG A 183 -6.52 -0.17 -14.84
CA ARG A 183 -7.99 -0.18 -14.88
C ARG A 183 -8.51 -1.61 -14.88
#